data_AF-A0A183PMD5-F1
#
_entry.id   AF-A0A183PMD5-F1
#
_cell.length_a   1.000
_cell.length_b   1.000
_cell.length_c   1.000
_cell.angle_alpha   90.00
_cell.angle_beta   90.00
_cell.angle_gamma   90.00
#
_symmetry.space_group_name_H-M   'P 1'
#
loop_
_entity.id
_entity.type
_entity.pdbx_description
1 polymer ?
#
loop_
_entity_poly.entity_id
_entity_poly.type
_entity_poly.pdbx_seq_one_letter_code
_entity_poly.pdbx_strand_id
1 'polypeptide(L)'
;MHRLVIKQYNGRNQGCGYGATGFSAAVFSGVHLDPLTPFKSNTRCTFGDEELRVIERLREWYISPNCPVERENIQISSEQGGNEVSRTITSGIKRLDLLNGEEYCTIEGQIISIYNSVEIDNRIVLYIWDGPQSNNKQNTVFIGLSQDHLLQLLPYSQHDPYLAALTGHNLQQWNENIVKNYETYTEDDLDKVLKSNFSSNSIETFRDWSVPISIYDEYAISEPIVNIKPGDLIRIHNVHVSCSRVSRCLLSYIIKSSILYT
;
A
#
# COMPACT_ATOMS: atom_id res chain seq x y z
N MET A 1 -6.20 -24.00 11.25
CA MET A 1 -5.32 -23.52 12.34
C MET A 1 -4.99 -24.69 13.26
N HIS A 2 -3.74 -24.89 13.65
CA HIS A 2 -3.31 -25.92 14.60
C HIS A 2 -2.81 -25.28 15.90
N ARG A 3 -3.09 -25.96 17.03
CA ARG A 3 -2.71 -25.53 18.40
C ARG A 3 -3.23 -24.13 18.77
N LEU A 4 -4.45 -23.82 18.35
CA LEU A 4 -5.18 -22.64 18.80
C LEU A 4 -5.70 -22.88 20.22
N VAL A 5 -5.36 -21.99 21.17
CA VAL A 5 -5.89 -22.07 22.54
C VAL A 5 -7.19 -21.29 22.59
N ILE A 6 -8.26 -21.90 23.12
CA ILE A 6 -9.54 -21.21 23.33
C ILE A 6 -9.61 -20.74 24.78
N LYS A 7 -9.88 -19.45 24.99
CA LYS A 7 -10.07 -18.83 26.30
C LYS A 7 -11.37 -18.03 26.30
N GLN A 8 -11.96 -17.83 27.48
CA GLN A 8 -13.09 -16.92 27.63
C GLN A 8 -12.58 -15.54 28.06
N TYR A 9 -12.99 -14.50 27.35
CA TYR A 9 -12.70 -13.12 27.68
C TYR A 9 -13.99 -12.31 27.61
N ASN A 10 -14.35 -11.63 28.70
CA ASN A 10 -15.61 -10.89 28.85
C ASN A 10 -16.84 -11.70 28.42
N GLY A 11 -16.90 -12.96 28.85
CA GLY A 11 -18.01 -13.87 28.54
C GLY A 11 -18.01 -14.44 27.11
N ARG A 12 -17.10 -14.00 26.23
CA ARG A 12 -17.01 -14.49 24.84
C ARG A 12 -15.82 -15.42 24.65
N ASN A 13 -15.98 -16.43 23.81
CA ASN A 13 -14.87 -17.30 23.42
C ASN A 13 -13.92 -16.54 22.48
N GLN A 14 -12.63 -16.58 22.78
CA GLN A 14 -11.55 -16.01 22.00
C GLN A 14 -10.52 -17.10 21.69
N GLY A 15 -10.13 -17.21 20.42
CA GLY A 15 -8.99 -18.02 20.00
C GLY A 15 -7.70 -17.23 20.11
N CYS A 16 -6.71 -17.77 20.80
CA CYS A 16 -5.37 -17.20 20.94
C CYS A 16 -4.33 -18.17 20.36
N GLY A 17 -3.65 -17.75 19.30
CA GLY A 17 -2.50 -18.47 18.76
C GLY A 17 -1.20 -17.96 19.38
N TYR A 18 -0.39 -18.85 19.95
CA TYR A 18 0.92 -18.48 20.50
C TYR A 18 2.02 -19.20 19.71
N GLY A 19 2.79 -18.44 18.93
CA GLY A 19 3.89 -18.98 18.11
C GLY A 19 4.91 -19.78 18.95
N ALA A 20 5.24 -19.29 20.16
CA ALA A 20 6.12 -19.97 21.10
C ALA A 20 5.65 -21.38 21.53
N THR A 21 4.36 -21.68 21.40
CA THR A 21 3.78 -23.00 21.70
C THR A 21 3.54 -23.86 20.45
N GLY A 22 4.06 -23.40 19.31
CA GLY A 22 3.93 -24.07 18.01
C GLY A 22 2.58 -23.88 17.34
N PHE A 23 1.89 -22.77 17.59
CA PHE A 23 0.73 -22.37 16.78
C PHE A 23 1.15 -22.27 15.30
N SER A 24 0.34 -22.85 14.42
CA SER A 24 0.55 -22.75 12.98
C SER A 24 -0.78 -22.62 12.24
N ALA A 25 -0.73 -21.95 11.10
CA ALA A 25 -1.88 -21.79 10.22
C ALA A 25 -1.42 -21.75 8.77
N ALA A 26 -2.20 -22.37 7.90
CA ALA A 26 -2.16 -22.05 6.48
C ALA A 26 -3.41 -21.27 6.11
N VAL A 27 -3.22 -20.38 5.16
CA VAL A 27 -4.25 -19.53 4.58
C VAL A 27 -4.43 -19.98 3.14
N PHE A 28 -5.67 -20.18 2.74
CA PHE A 28 -6.05 -20.53 1.37
C PHE A 28 -6.87 -19.38 0.79
N SER A 29 -6.82 -19.21 -0.53
CA SER A 29 -7.73 -18.27 -1.18
C SER A 29 -9.19 -18.68 -0.93
N GLY A 30 -10.05 -17.72 -0.64
CA GLY A 30 -11.50 -17.91 -0.50
C GLY A 30 -12.24 -17.94 -1.84
N VAL A 31 -11.56 -17.60 -2.95
CA VAL A 31 -12.15 -17.58 -4.29
C VAL A 31 -12.41 -19.02 -4.75
N HIS A 32 -13.63 -19.30 -5.21
CA HIS A 32 -14.07 -20.65 -5.58
C HIS A 32 -13.20 -21.28 -6.68
N LEU A 33 -12.76 -20.48 -7.65
CA LEU A 33 -11.99 -20.94 -8.81
C LEU A 33 -10.47 -21.01 -8.57
N ASP A 34 -9.97 -20.48 -7.45
CA ASP A 34 -8.54 -20.48 -7.18
C ASP A 34 -8.05 -21.89 -6.83
N PRO A 35 -6.77 -22.23 -7.11
CA PRO A 35 -6.22 -23.51 -6.70
C PRO A 35 -6.33 -23.70 -5.18
N LEU A 36 -6.48 -24.96 -4.76
CA LEU A 36 -6.47 -25.37 -3.34
C LEU A 36 -5.04 -25.48 -2.83
N THR A 37 -4.25 -24.45 -3.09
CA THR A 37 -2.87 -24.32 -2.63
C THR A 37 -2.80 -23.23 -1.57
N PRO A 38 -2.19 -23.50 -0.41
CA PRO A 38 -2.05 -22.47 0.61
C PRO A 38 -1.08 -21.39 0.14
N PHE A 39 -1.30 -20.16 0.59
CA PHE A 39 -0.30 -19.09 0.46
C PHE A 39 1.00 -19.49 1.15
N LYS A 40 2.13 -19.05 0.59
CA LYS A 40 3.45 -19.32 1.17
C LYS A 40 3.49 -18.75 2.60
N SER A 41 3.96 -19.59 3.52
CA SER A 41 4.10 -19.25 4.94
C SER A 41 5.40 -19.85 5.46
N ASN A 42 6.02 -19.18 6.42
CA ASN A 42 7.17 -19.70 7.14
C ASN A 42 6.81 -20.92 8.01
N THR A 43 5.52 -21.12 8.29
CA THR A 43 5.05 -22.28 9.06
C THR A 43 4.84 -23.48 8.14
N ARG A 44 5.48 -24.61 8.50
CA ARG A 44 5.25 -25.88 7.81
C ARG A 44 3.97 -26.52 8.32
N CYS A 45 2.97 -26.56 7.45
CA CYS A 45 1.73 -27.29 7.70
C CYS A 45 1.58 -28.39 6.65
N THR A 46 1.03 -29.53 7.08
CA THR A 46 0.75 -30.69 6.22
C THR A 46 -0.76 -30.85 6.10
N PHE A 47 -1.23 -31.20 4.91
CA PHE A 47 -2.64 -31.33 4.55
C PHE A 47 -2.79 -32.56 3.67
N GLY A 48 -3.86 -33.33 3.85
CA GLY A 48 -4.29 -34.39 2.96
C GLY A 48 -5.62 -34.05 2.29
N ASP A 49 -6.18 -35.03 1.60
CA ASP A 49 -7.41 -34.88 0.83
C ASP A 49 -8.62 -34.47 1.70
N GLU A 50 -8.66 -34.91 2.96
CA GLU A 50 -9.74 -34.54 3.88
C GLU A 50 -9.71 -33.06 4.27
N GLU A 51 -8.54 -32.49 4.56
CA GLU A 51 -8.42 -31.05 4.83
C GLU A 51 -8.78 -30.22 3.59
N LEU A 52 -8.37 -30.67 2.40
CA LEU A 52 -8.71 -29.99 1.14
C LEU A 52 -10.22 -30.00 0.87
N ARG A 53 -10.92 -31.12 1.15
CA ARG A 53 -12.40 -31.19 1.07
C ARG A 53 -13.08 -30.22 2.03
N VAL A 54 -12.52 -30.03 3.23
CA VAL A 54 -13.07 -29.04 4.18
C VAL A 54 -12.92 -27.62 3.63
N ILE A 55 -11.79 -27.31 2.99
CA ILE A 55 -11.54 -26.00 2.38
C ILE A 55 -12.53 -25.73 1.23
N GLU A 56 -12.77 -26.72 0.37
CA GLU A 56 -13.80 -26.63 -0.69
C GLU A 56 -15.18 -26.30 -0.12
N ARG A 57 -15.62 -27.06 0.89
CA ARG A 57 -16.92 -26.81 1.56
C ARG A 57 -16.99 -25.43 2.21
N LEU A 58 -15.89 -24.94 2.79
CA LEU A 58 -15.84 -23.61 3.39
C LEU A 58 -15.96 -22.51 2.33
N ARG A 59 -15.38 -22.69 1.13
CA ARG A 59 -15.55 -21.76 0.00
C ARG A 59 -17.00 -21.73 -0.46
N GLU A 60 -17.64 -22.89 -0.60
CA GLU A 60 -19.08 -22.99 -0.95
C GLU A 60 -19.98 -22.33 0.12
N TRP A 61 -19.65 -22.53 1.39
CA TRP A 61 -20.39 -21.92 2.49
C TRP A 61 -20.24 -20.39 2.51
N TYR A 62 -19.04 -19.86 2.24
CA TYR A 62 -18.78 -18.42 2.21
C TYR A 62 -19.63 -17.67 1.18
N ILE A 63 -19.85 -18.28 0.01
CA ILE A 63 -20.72 -17.72 -1.05
C ILE A 63 -22.22 -17.95 -0.78
N SER A 64 -22.58 -18.81 0.17
CA SER A 64 -23.97 -19.12 0.48
C SER A 64 -24.71 -17.90 1.08
N PRO A 65 -25.99 -17.66 0.72
CA PRO A 65 -26.74 -16.46 1.10
C PRO A 65 -26.88 -16.28 2.63
N ASN A 66 -26.71 -17.34 3.40
CA ASN A 66 -26.85 -17.34 4.85
C ASN A 66 -25.50 -17.21 5.58
N CYS A 67 -24.40 -16.97 4.87
CA CYS A 67 -23.11 -16.76 5.51
C CYS A 67 -23.14 -15.44 6.30
N PRO A 68 -22.93 -15.47 7.64
CA PRO A 68 -22.98 -14.27 8.47
C PRO A 68 -21.67 -13.47 8.41
N VAL A 69 -20.67 -13.95 7.67
CA VAL A 69 -19.36 -13.28 7.54
C VAL A 69 -19.50 -12.16 6.51
N GLU A 70 -19.05 -10.97 6.89
CA GLU A 70 -18.96 -9.84 5.96
C GLU A 70 -18.12 -10.27 4.75
N ARG A 71 -18.72 -10.17 3.56
CA ARG A 71 -18.06 -10.59 2.34
C ARG A 71 -17.13 -9.50 1.87
N GLU A 72 -15.92 -9.88 1.48
CA GLU A 72 -15.15 -9.05 0.58
C GLU A 72 -15.98 -8.94 -0.71
N ASN A 73 -16.22 -7.72 -1.21
CA ASN A 73 -16.98 -7.53 -2.45
C ASN A 73 -16.23 -8.21 -3.59
N ILE A 74 -16.67 -9.41 -3.99
CA ILE A 74 -16.15 -10.13 -5.15
C ILE A 74 -17.28 -10.11 -6.18
N GLN A 75 -17.28 -9.11 -7.07
CA GLN A 75 -18.18 -9.13 -8.22
C GLN A 75 -17.56 -9.98 -9.33
N ILE A 76 -18.18 -11.11 -9.63
CA ILE A 76 -17.89 -11.89 -10.83
C ILE A 76 -18.76 -11.30 -11.94
N SER A 77 -18.21 -10.41 -12.77
CA SER A 77 -18.89 -10.03 -14.01
C SER A 77 -18.82 -11.20 -14.99
N SER A 78 -19.98 -11.72 -15.35
CA SER A 78 -20.10 -12.66 -16.46
C SER A 78 -20.33 -11.85 -17.72
N GLU A 79 -19.25 -11.39 -18.36
CA GLU A 79 -19.36 -10.89 -19.73
C GLU A 79 -18.99 -11.99 -20.74
N GLN A 80 -19.94 -12.18 -21.65
CA GLN A 80 -19.97 -13.17 -22.71
C GLN A 80 -18.88 -12.87 -23.75
N GLY A 81 -18.15 -13.91 -24.14
CA GLY A 81 -17.57 -14.05 -25.48
C GLY A 81 -16.31 -13.23 -25.77
N GLY A 82 -15.15 -13.87 -25.68
CA GLY A 82 -13.91 -13.36 -26.25
C GLY A 82 -12.68 -13.84 -25.49
N ASN A 83 -11.75 -14.47 -26.19
CA ASN A 83 -10.50 -14.99 -25.64
C ASN A 83 -9.61 -13.85 -25.10
N GLU A 84 -9.78 -13.49 -23.83
CA GLU A 84 -8.76 -13.02 -22.89
C GLU A 84 -9.50 -12.68 -21.59
N VAL A 85 -9.39 -13.54 -20.58
CA VAL A 85 -9.98 -13.29 -19.26
C VAL A 85 -9.14 -12.21 -18.56
N SER A 86 -9.42 -10.95 -18.88
CA SER A 86 -8.97 -9.81 -18.06
C SER A 86 -9.78 -9.83 -16.77
N ARG A 87 -9.20 -10.44 -15.73
CA ARG A 87 -9.82 -10.62 -14.41
C ARG A 87 -9.86 -9.26 -13.69
N THR A 88 -10.92 -8.49 -13.86
CA THR A 88 -11.14 -7.32 -13.00
C THR A 88 -11.80 -7.79 -11.70
N ILE A 89 -10.98 -8.29 -10.77
CA ILE A 89 -11.39 -8.51 -9.39
C ILE A 89 -11.58 -7.10 -8.80
N THR A 90 -12.80 -6.56 -8.77
CA THR A 90 -13.08 -5.37 -7.96
C THR A 90 -13.18 -5.82 -6.51
N SER A 91 -12.03 -6.20 -5.94
CA SER A 91 -11.85 -6.31 -4.50
C SER A 91 -12.28 -5.01 -3.85
N GLY A 92 -12.47 -4.97 -2.53
CA GLY A 92 -12.63 -3.71 -1.78
C GLY A 92 -11.45 -2.71 -1.92
N ILE A 93 -10.57 -2.91 -2.91
CA ILE A 93 -9.44 -2.10 -3.30
C ILE A 93 -9.95 -1.00 -4.25
N LYS A 94 -9.76 0.25 -3.84
CA LYS A 94 -10.04 1.41 -4.68
C LYS A 94 -8.81 1.79 -5.48
N ARG A 95 -9.04 2.20 -6.74
CA ARG A 95 -8.03 2.87 -7.55
C ARG A 95 -7.71 4.24 -6.97
N LEU A 96 -6.46 4.67 -7.11
CA LEU A 96 -5.96 5.95 -6.60
C LEU A 96 -6.67 7.16 -7.24
N ASP A 97 -7.11 7.04 -8.49
CA ASP A 97 -7.87 8.08 -9.20
C ASP A 97 -9.35 8.16 -8.79
N LEU A 98 -9.86 7.18 -8.03
CA LEU A 98 -11.24 7.11 -7.54
C LEU A 98 -11.38 7.43 -6.04
N LEU A 99 -10.29 7.79 -5.36
CA LEU A 99 -10.30 8.14 -3.94
C LEU A 99 -11.03 9.47 -3.71
N ASN A 100 -11.95 9.45 -2.75
CA ASN A 100 -12.68 10.62 -2.31
C ASN A 100 -12.18 11.07 -0.92
N GLY A 101 -12.40 12.33 -0.59
CA GLY A 101 -12.09 12.83 0.75
C GLY A 101 -12.95 12.22 1.85
N GLU A 102 -12.37 12.12 3.04
CA GLU A 102 -13.00 11.70 4.30
C GLU A 102 -13.52 10.25 4.25
N GLU A 103 -12.70 9.33 3.74
CA GLU A 103 -13.03 7.91 3.69
C GLU A 103 -11.89 7.00 4.14
N TYR A 104 -12.27 5.78 4.52
CA TYR A 104 -11.36 4.67 4.76
C TYR A 104 -11.52 3.64 3.64
N CYS A 105 -10.41 3.21 3.04
CA CYS A 105 -10.42 2.24 1.96
C CYS A 105 -9.19 1.33 1.97
N THR A 106 -9.26 0.24 1.20
CA THR A 106 -8.06 -0.51 0.86
C THR A 106 -7.56 -0.03 -0.49
N ILE A 107 -6.25 0.07 -0.66
CA ILE A 107 -5.61 0.41 -1.94
C ILE A 107 -4.49 -0.58 -2.24
N GLU A 108 -4.14 -0.68 -3.51
CA GLU A 108 -3.04 -1.50 -3.99
C GLU A 108 -2.23 -0.69 -4.99
N GLY A 109 -0.91 -0.82 -4.93
CA GLY A 109 -0.02 -0.09 -5.82
C GLY A 109 1.42 -0.56 -5.69
N GLN A 110 2.24 -0.13 -6.63
CA GLN A 110 3.67 -0.35 -6.63
C GLN A 110 4.38 0.82 -5.95
N ILE A 111 5.36 0.52 -5.10
CA ILE A 111 6.18 1.53 -4.44
C ILE A 111 7.14 2.14 -5.45
N ILE A 112 7.07 3.46 -5.63
CA ILE A 112 8.03 4.22 -6.44
C ILE A 112 9.19 4.68 -5.56
N SER A 113 8.85 5.29 -4.42
CA SER A 113 9.81 5.94 -3.54
C SER A 113 9.45 5.76 -2.07
N ILE A 114 10.48 5.65 -1.23
CA ILE A 114 10.37 5.56 0.21
C ILE A 114 11.19 6.70 0.80
N TYR A 115 10.59 7.52 1.65
CA TYR A 115 11.28 8.53 2.45
C TYR A 115 11.20 8.13 3.91
N ASN A 116 12.33 7.72 4.48
CA ASN A 116 12.39 7.35 5.88
C ASN A 116 12.61 8.59 6.73
N SER A 117 11.64 8.91 7.57
CA SER A 117 11.72 10.03 8.51
C SER A 117 11.49 9.56 9.95
N VAL A 118 11.64 8.25 10.22
CA VAL A 118 11.44 7.67 11.55
C VAL A 118 12.31 8.37 12.61
N GLU A 119 13.53 8.74 12.26
CA GLU A 119 14.46 9.43 13.16
C GLU A 119 14.10 10.92 13.41
N ILE A 120 13.34 11.53 12.50
CA ILE A 120 13.04 12.98 12.53
C ILE A 120 11.64 13.23 13.11
N ASP A 121 10.64 12.51 12.62
CA ASP A 121 9.22 12.76 12.91
C ASP A 121 8.39 11.47 13.02
N ASN A 122 9.05 10.33 13.25
CA ASN A 122 8.41 9.04 13.54
C ASN A 122 7.38 8.61 12.48
N ARG A 123 7.65 8.93 11.21
CA ARG A 123 6.83 8.48 10.08
C ARG A 123 7.70 7.98 8.93
N ILE A 124 7.04 7.31 8.00
CA ILE A 124 7.60 6.95 6.70
C ILE A 124 6.62 7.41 5.63
N VAL A 125 7.14 7.98 4.55
CA VAL A 125 6.32 8.42 3.42
C VAL A 125 6.59 7.55 2.22
N LEU A 126 5.56 6.84 1.77
CA LEU A 126 5.60 6.02 0.57
C LEU A 126 4.97 6.80 -0.58
N TYR A 127 5.62 6.81 -1.72
CA TYR A 127 5.00 7.25 -2.97
C TYR A 127 4.67 6.01 -3.78
N ILE A 128 3.38 5.84 -4.08
CA ILE A 128 2.87 4.65 -4.76
C ILE A 128 2.15 5.01 -6.05
N TRP A 129 2.00 4.01 -6.92
CA TRP A 129 1.32 4.13 -8.20
C TRP A 129 0.58 2.84 -8.54
N ASP A 130 -0.64 2.94 -9.09
CA ASP A 130 -1.53 1.81 -9.39
C ASP A 130 -1.89 1.64 -10.87
N GLY A 131 -1.11 2.26 -11.77
CA GLY A 131 -1.35 2.28 -13.22
C GLY A 131 -1.70 3.66 -13.77
N PRO A 132 -1.74 3.81 -15.10
CA PRO A 132 -2.09 5.08 -15.73
C PRO A 132 -3.50 5.52 -15.32
N GLN A 133 -3.69 6.84 -15.20
CA GLN A 133 -4.99 7.43 -14.87
C GLN A 133 -6.00 7.08 -15.96
N SER A 134 -7.22 6.72 -15.55
CA SER A 134 -8.34 6.64 -16.49
C SER A 134 -8.60 8.03 -17.08
N ASN A 135 -9.15 8.14 -18.30
CA ASN A 135 -9.45 9.42 -18.97
C ASN A 135 -10.42 10.35 -18.20
N ASN A 136 -10.85 9.94 -17.00
CA ASN A 136 -11.58 10.77 -16.07
C ASN A 136 -10.60 11.79 -15.46
N LYS A 137 -10.96 13.08 -15.58
CA LYS A 137 -10.21 14.16 -14.94
C LYS A 137 -10.14 13.87 -13.44
N GLN A 138 -8.96 13.49 -12.96
CA GLN A 138 -8.69 13.40 -11.54
C GLN A 138 -8.92 14.81 -10.96
N ASN A 139 -10.01 14.98 -10.21
CA ASN A 139 -10.33 16.24 -9.55
C ASN A 139 -9.58 16.38 -8.21
N THR A 140 -8.95 15.30 -7.76
CA THR A 140 -8.25 15.21 -6.48
C THR A 140 -6.75 15.34 -6.69
N VAL A 141 -6.16 16.37 -6.09
CA VAL A 141 -4.70 16.53 -6.03
C VAL A 141 -4.23 16.04 -4.67
N PHE A 142 -3.37 15.02 -4.67
CA PHE A 142 -2.71 14.55 -3.45
C PHE A 142 -1.47 15.40 -3.18
N ILE A 143 -1.37 15.89 -1.95
CA ILE A 143 -0.22 16.69 -1.52
C ILE A 143 0.70 15.82 -0.70
N GLY A 144 1.97 15.77 -1.11
CA GLY A 144 3.04 15.10 -0.38
C GLY A 144 3.65 15.98 0.70
N LEU A 145 4.87 15.63 1.08
CA LEU A 145 5.67 16.46 1.96
C LEU A 145 6.00 17.81 1.29
N SER A 146 6.25 18.84 2.10
CA SER A 146 6.79 20.10 1.57
C SER A 146 8.15 19.87 0.92
N GLN A 147 8.51 20.71 -0.03
CA GLN A 147 9.78 20.63 -0.74
C GLN A 147 10.98 20.65 0.23
N ASP A 148 10.98 21.56 1.20
CA ASP A 148 12.05 21.66 2.21
C ASP A 148 12.19 20.38 3.03
N HIS A 149 11.05 19.74 3.36
CA HIS A 149 11.05 18.49 4.10
C HIS A 149 11.57 17.34 3.23
N LEU A 150 11.18 17.26 1.95
CA LEU A 150 11.72 16.26 1.03
C LEU A 150 13.23 16.37 0.90
N LEU A 151 13.77 17.59 0.82
CA LEU A 151 15.21 17.84 0.76
C LEU A 151 15.95 17.29 1.99
N GLN A 152 15.39 17.47 3.18
CA GLN A 152 15.96 16.92 4.42
C GLN A 152 15.96 15.39 4.44
N LEU A 153 14.97 14.76 3.79
CA LEU A 153 14.83 13.30 3.76
C LEU A 153 15.57 12.63 2.61
N LEU A 154 16.18 13.38 1.68
CA LEU A 154 16.91 12.81 0.55
C LEU A 154 17.97 11.78 0.95
N PRO A 155 18.83 12.04 1.97
CA PRO A 155 19.84 11.06 2.37
C PRO A 155 19.24 9.74 2.89
N TYR A 156 17.97 9.78 3.32
CA TYR A 156 17.23 8.66 3.90
C TYR A 156 16.15 8.12 2.94
N SER A 157 16.29 8.42 1.64
CA SER A 157 15.31 8.05 0.62
C SER A 157 15.80 6.91 -0.27
N GLN A 158 14.85 6.12 -0.78
CA GLN A 158 15.09 5.04 -1.74
C GLN A 158 14.09 5.17 -2.88
N HIS A 159 14.55 4.94 -4.12
CA HIS A 159 13.74 5.13 -5.33
C HIS A 159 13.93 3.96 -6.29
N ASP A 160 12.87 3.58 -6.99
CA ASP A 160 12.97 2.79 -8.22
C ASP A 160 13.15 3.77 -9.39
N PRO A 161 14.32 3.79 -10.07
CA PRO A 161 14.61 4.79 -11.09
C PRO A 161 13.71 4.64 -12.33
N TYR A 162 13.25 3.42 -12.64
CA TYR A 162 12.39 3.18 -13.79
C TYR A 162 10.97 3.66 -13.51
N LEU A 163 10.41 3.28 -12.36
CA LEU A 163 9.09 3.73 -11.95
C LEU A 163 9.06 5.24 -11.78
N ALA A 164 10.10 5.81 -11.17
CA ALA A 164 10.17 7.26 -10.96
C ALA A 164 10.20 8.03 -12.29
N ALA A 165 10.95 7.54 -13.28
CA ALA A 165 10.94 8.11 -14.63
C ALA A 165 9.57 7.96 -15.31
N LEU A 166 8.92 6.81 -15.15
CA LEU A 166 7.65 6.48 -15.77
C LEU A 166 6.48 7.30 -15.20
N THR A 167 6.47 7.54 -13.88
CA THR A 167 5.40 8.30 -13.22
C THR A 167 5.68 9.80 -13.15
N GLY A 168 6.85 10.23 -13.62
CA GLY A 168 7.31 11.60 -13.42
C GLY A 168 7.54 11.95 -11.96
N HIS A 169 7.78 10.94 -11.09
CA HIS A 169 8.17 11.18 -9.70
C HIS A 169 9.49 11.93 -9.74
N ASN A 170 9.47 13.16 -9.23
CA ASN A 170 10.37 14.21 -9.69
C ASN A 170 11.81 14.04 -9.18
N LEU A 171 12.57 13.14 -9.81
CA LEU A 171 14.02 12.99 -9.64
C LEU A 171 14.82 14.07 -10.39
N GLN A 172 14.25 14.66 -11.45
CA GLN A 172 14.96 15.60 -12.34
C GLN A 172 15.21 16.98 -11.70
N GLN A 173 14.36 17.38 -10.76
CA GLN A 173 14.64 18.53 -9.91
C GLN A 173 15.81 18.29 -8.94
N TRP A 174 16.19 17.03 -8.74
CA TRP A 174 17.10 16.60 -7.68
C TRP A 174 18.44 16.29 -8.33
N ASN A 175 19.02 17.32 -8.95
CA ASN A 175 20.36 17.27 -9.53
C ASN A 175 21.31 16.53 -8.57
N GLU A 176 21.93 15.43 -9.00
CA GLU A 176 22.85 14.63 -8.19
C GLU A 176 24.02 15.47 -7.60
N ASN A 177 24.31 16.62 -8.23
CA ASN A 177 25.28 17.61 -7.76
C ASN A 177 24.84 18.36 -6.48
N ILE A 178 23.54 18.45 -6.20
CA ILE A 178 22.99 19.01 -4.95
C ILE A 178 23.16 17.99 -3.82
N VAL A 179 22.89 16.71 -4.10
CA VAL A 179 22.99 15.61 -3.11
C VAL A 179 24.45 15.35 -2.70
N LYS A 180 25.41 15.45 -3.64
CA LYS A 180 26.84 15.24 -3.34
C LYS A 180 27.50 16.35 -2.52
N ASN A 181 26.85 17.51 -2.37
CA ASN A 181 27.42 18.70 -1.73
C ASN A 181 26.56 19.24 -0.58
N TYR A 182 25.59 18.46 -0.08
CA TYR A 182 24.72 18.92 1.02
C TYR A 182 25.52 19.26 2.30
N GLU A 183 26.66 18.60 2.52
CA GLU A 183 27.57 18.85 3.65
C GLU A 183 28.41 20.13 3.49
N THR A 184 28.47 20.73 2.29
CA THR A 184 29.39 21.83 1.95
C THR A 184 28.73 23.17 1.71
N TYR A 185 27.39 23.27 1.73
CA TYR A 185 26.67 24.53 1.55
C TYR A 185 26.18 25.14 2.87
N THR A 186 26.33 26.46 3.00
CA THR A 186 25.64 27.23 4.05
C THR A 186 24.17 27.43 3.68
N GLU A 187 23.28 27.65 4.66
CA GLU A 187 21.82 27.81 4.42
C GLU A 187 21.50 28.86 3.33
N ASP A 188 22.27 29.95 3.26
CA ASP A 188 22.10 31.03 2.27
C ASP A 188 22.51 30.62 0.83
N ASP A 189 23.45 29.68 0.68
CA ASP A 189 23.88 29.17 -0.61
C ASP A 189 22.89 28.13 -1.17
N LEU A 190 22.26 27.36 -0.28
CA LEU A 190 21.24 26.38 -0.62
C LEU A 190 20.04 27.07 -1.30
N ASP A 191 19.55 28.18 -0.74
CA ASP A 191 18.41 28.94 -1.29
C ASP A 191 18.69 29.49 -2.70
N LYS A 192 19.94 29.90 -3.00
CA LYS A 192 20.34 30.35 -4.34
C LYS A 192 20.45 29.22 -5.35
N VAL A 193 21.00 28.07 -4.96
CA VAL A 193 21.11 26.88 -5.82
C VAL A 193 19.74 26.30 -6.12
N LEU A 194 18.84 26.30 -5.13
CA LEU A 194 17.45 25.89 -5.32
C LEU A 194 16.75 26.86 -6.29
N LYS A 195 16.70 28.17 -6.00
CA LYS A 195 16.00 29.15 -6.86
C LYS A 195 16.46 29.17 -8.32
N SER A 196 17.74 28.95 -8.59
CA SER A 196 18.28 28.99 -9.96
C SER A 196 17.93 27.74 -10.79
N ASN A 197 17.86 26.55 -10.17
CA ASN A 197 17.50 25.31 -10.87
C ASN A 197 15.98 25.14 -11.07
N PHE A 198 15.15 25.83 -10.27
CA PHE A 198 13.69 25.80 -10.40
C PHE A 198 13.10 26.92 -11.28
N SER A 199 13.90 27.91 -11.69
CA SER A 199 13.43 29.09 -12.45
C SER A 199 13.25 28.85 -13.96
N SER A 200 13.77 27.74 -14.48
CA SER A 200 13.72 27.45 -15.91
C SER A 200 13.27 26.01 -16.17
N ASN A 201 11.97 25.79 -16.16
CA ASN A 201 11.31 25.00 -17.19
C ASN A 201 9.81 25.36 -17.18
N SER A 202 9.31 25.67 -18.36
CA SER A 202 7.91 25.91 -18.66
C SER A 202 7.03 24.87 -17.98
N ILE A 203 5.91 25.34 -17.40
CA ILE A 203 4.75 24.55 -16.98
C ILE A 203 4.20 23.82 -18.22
N GLU A 204 4.86 22.76 -18.64
CA GLU A 204 4.22 21.65 -19.31
C GLU A 204 3.94 20.62 -18.22
N THR A 205 2.67 20.23 -18.16
CA THR A 205 2.02 19.41 -17.15
C THR A 205 2.65 18.02 -17.04
N PHE A 206 3.79 17.91 -16.36
CA PHE A 206 4.18 16.65 -15.75
C PHE A 206 3.23 16.40 -14.58
N ARG A 207 2.17 15.64 -14.85
CA ARG A 207 1.32 15.10 -13.80
C ARG A 207 2.14 14.04 -13.10
N ASP A 208 2.61 14.34 -11.90
CA ASP A 208 3.12 13.32 -11.00
C ASP A 208 2.00 12.30 -10.76
N TRP A 209 2.19 11.07 -11.24
CA TRP A 209 1.20 9.99 -11.07
C TRP A 209 1.36 9.26 -9.75
N SER A 210 2.35 9.66 -8.95
CA SER A 210 2.55 9.10 -7.63
C SER A 210 1.58 9.69 -6.61
N VAL A 211 1.15 8.85 -5.67
CA VAL A 211 0.34 9.27 -4.52
C VAL A 211 1.16 9.08 -3.25
N PRO A 212 1.38 10.16 -2.47
CA PRO A 212 2.07 10.09 -1.20
C PRO A 212 1.17 9.52 -0.11
N ILE A 213 1.73 8.64 0.71
CA ILE A 213 1.07 8.00 1.86
C ILE A 213 1.98 8.14 3.06
N SER A 214 1.50 8.83 4.09
CA SER A 214 2.21 8.93 5.37
C SER A 214 1.78 7.82 6.31
N ILE A 215 2.75 7.06 6.83
CA ILE A 215 2.54 5.99 7.83
C ILE A 215 3.24 6.42 9.12
N TYR A 216 2.53 6.37 10.24
CA TYR A 216 2.97 6.95 11.51
C TYR A 216 3.22 5.88 12.59
N ASP A 217 3.97 6.28 13.62
CA ASP A 217 4.06 5.61 14.91
C ASP A 217 4.55 4.16 14.83
N GLU A 218 3.88 3.23 15.54
CA GLU A 218 4.29 1.84 15.59
C GLU A 218 4.35 1.17 14.21
N TYR A 219 3.59 1.68 13.25
CA TYR A 219 3.53 1.12 11.90
C TYR A 219 4.75 1.48 11.08
N ALA A 220 5.36 2.65 11.32
CA ALA A 220 6.55 3.10 10.59
C ALA A 220 7.79 2.23 10.87
N ILE A 221 7.82 1.56 12.04
CA ILE A 221 8.93 0.71 12.48
C ILE A 221 8.58 -0.79 12.55
N SER A 222 7.33 -1.15 12.24
CA SER A 222 6.88 -2.54 12.28
C SER A 222 7.20 -3.29 10.99
N GLU A 223 7.35 -4.61 11.08
CA GLU A 223 7.20 -5.45 9.89
C GLU A 223 5.73 -5.40 9.41
N PRO A 224 5.49 -5.27 8.09
CA PRO A 224 6.48 -5.41 7.01
C PRO A 224 7.12 -4.11 6.51
N ILE A 225 6.76 -2.94 7.03
CA ILE A 225 7.18 -1.62 6.55
C ILE A 225 8.70 -1.41 6.58
N VAL A 226 9.42 -2.02 7.51
CA VAL A 226 10.89 -1.91 7.56
C VAL A 226 11.60 -2.70 6.46
N ASN A 227 10.91 -3.62 5.78
CA ASN A 227 11.49 -4.53 4.79
C ASN A 227 11.02 -4.26 3.35
N ILE A 228 10.06 -3.35 3.15
CA ILE A 228 9.59 -2.96 1.82
C ILE A 228 10.69 -2.23 1.05
N LYS A 229 10.70 -2.41 -0.26
CA LYS A 229 11.63 -1.77 -1.19
C LYS A 229 10.89 -1.06 -2.32
N PRO A 230 11.49 -0.05 -2.94
CA PRO A 230 11.00 0.45 -4.21
C PRO A 230 10.86 -0.70 -5.22
N GLY A 231 9.77 -0.69 -5.98
CA GLY A 231 9.38 -1.76 -6.90
C GLY A 231 8.42 -2.80 -6.31
N ASP A 232 8.29 -2.90 -4.99
CA ASP A 232 7.38 -3.86 -4.37
C ASP A 232 5.91 -3.51 -4.64
N LEU A 233 5.10 -4.54 -4.90
CA LEU A 233 3.63 -4.42 -4.95
C LEU A 233 3.09 -4.56 -3.53
N ILE A 234 2.34 -3.55 -3.08
CA ILE A 234 1.78 -3.51 -1.74
C ILE A 234 0.28 -3.30 -1.77
N ARG A 235 -0.38 -3.91 -0.79
CA ARG A 235 -1.77 -3.64 -0.43
C ARG A 235 -1.83 -3.02 0.95
N ILE A 236 -2.46 -1.85 1.05
CA ILE A 236 -2.61 -1.12 2.30
C ILE A 236 -4.10 -1.08 2.64
N HIS A 237 -4.45 -1.63 3.80
CA HIS A 237 -5.83 -1.74 4.27
C HIS A 237 -6.19 -0.57 5.19
N ASN A 238 -7.42 -0.07 5.11
CA ASN A 238 -7.90 0.99 6.01
C ASN A 238 -7.09 2.31 5.92
N VAL A 239 -6.67 2.67 4.70
CA VAL A 239 -6.05 3.96 4.41
C VAL A 239 -7.09 5.07 4.58
N HIS A 240 -6.73 6.09 5.36
CA HIS A 240 -7.58 7.26 5.55
C HIS A 240 -7.22 8.36 4.54
N VAL A 241 -8.21 8.74 3.75
CA VAL A 241 -8.10 9.84 2.80
C VAL A 241 -8.72 11.06 3.47
N SER A 242 -7.93 12.10 3.74
CA SER A 242 -8.42 13.36 4.32
C SER A 242 -8.34 14.47 3.30
N CYS A 243 -9.32 15.38 3.25
CA CYS A 243 -9.23 16.55 2.37
C CYS A 243 -9.15 17.85 3.17
N SER A 244 -8.11 18.63 2.89
CA SER A 244 -8.06 20.02 3.34
C SER A 244 -9.02 20.88 2.51
N ARG A 245 -9.53 21.97 3.12
CA ARG A 245 -10.63 22.84 2.63
C ARG A 245 -10.45 23.48 1.22
N VAL A 246 -9.39 23.15 0.47
CA VAL A 246 -9.03 23.76 -0.82
C VAL A 246 -8.86 22.71 -1.95
N SER A 247 -9.64 21.61 -1.95
CA SER A 247 -9.53 20.53 -2.96
C SER A 247 -8.15 19.85 -3.01
N ARG A 248 -7.47 19.83 -1.86
CA ARG A 248 -6.13 19.29 -1.67
C ARG A 248 -6.22 18.20 -0.61
N CYS A 249 -5.91 16.97 -0.97
CA CYS A 249 -6.13 15.83 -0.08
C CYS A 249 -4.79 15.26 0.41
N LEU A 250 -4.76 14.93 1.69
CA LEU A 250 -3.65 14.27 2.37
C LEU A 250 -4.07 12.83 2.60
N LEU A 251 -3.31 11.87 2.06
CA LEU A 251 -3.44 10.48 2.49
C LEU A 251 -2.61 10.30 3.75
N SER A 252 -3.32 10.08 4.86
CA SER A 252 -2.73 9.76 6.15
C SER A 252 -3.13 8.34 6.49
N TYR A 253 -2.21 7.45 6.75
CA TYR A 253 -2.56 6.14 7.27
C TYR A 253 -2.76 6.24 8.79
N ILE A 254 -4.02 6.12 9.24
CA ILE A 254 -4.35 6.09 10.67
C ILE A 254 -5.09 4.78 10.99
N ILE A 255 -4.29 3.78 11.39
CA ILE A 255 -4.58 2.67 12.32
C ILE A 255 -5.23 1.36 11.78
N LYS A 256 -4.63 0.26 12.30
CA LYS A 256 -5.01 -1.16 12.44
C LYS A 256 -5.20 -2.00 11.17
N SER A 257 -4.26 -2.94 11.04
CA SER A 257 -4.30 -4.24 10.36
C SER A 257 -3.56 -4.36 9.01
N SER A 258 -2.47 -5.13 9.11
CA SER A 258 -1.89 -6.04 8.11
C SER A 258 -1.70 -5.53 6.69
N ILE A 259 -0.46 -5.19 6.33
CA ILE A 259 -0.01 -5.21 4.93
C ILE A 259 0.19 -6.69 4.55
N LEU A 260 -0.55 -7.17 3.54
CA LEU A 260 -0.33 -8.49 2.95
C LEU A 260 0.56 -8.35 1.72
N TYR A 261 1.65 -9.13 1.68
CA TYR A 261 2.38 -9.43 0.46
C TYR A 261 1.60 -10.46 -0.37
N THR A 262 1.56 -10.27 -1.68
CA THR A 262 1.24 -11.33 -2.66
C THR A 262 2.52 -11.93 -3.22
#